data_AF-A0A9P5KXN3-F1
#
_entry.id   AF-A0A9P5KXN3-F1
#
_cell.length_a   1.000
_cell.length_b   1.000
_cell.length_c   1.000
_cell.angle_alpha   90.00
_cell.angle_beta   90.00
_cell.angle_gamma   90.00
#
_symmetry.space_group_name_H-M   'P 1'
#
loop_
_entity.id
_entity.type
_entity.pdbx_description
1 polymer ?
#
loop_
_entity_poly.entity_id
_entity_poly.type
_entity_poly.pdbx_seq_one_letter_code
_entity_poly.pdbx_strand_id
1 'polypeptide(L)'
;MGQVLPTHRSAHSTFGGLTQPVMTEAIRLLSKGPFPVDHHRAAPERQRWSWHNVCVDPFSDLSVAYTTDGKDSHLAPTAYSCNSNSWVHIFPEGKIHQSPRKTMRYFKWGIARLILEPNECPDVVPMWIEGFDNVMHESREFPRFLPRPGKDVSVTFGSKVDSDAVFGEMRSRWQKLKARVEKAYPDSRDLPLGVLSDELLNDKEAVELRKEVTLKIRNLVLDVRRSRGLPDEDPKEGLVDTWLEEGAKREGHMKDDSWVRDI
;
A
#
# COMPACT_ATOMS: atom_id res chain seq x y z
N MET A 1 -13.66 10.38 10.28
CA MET A 1 -13.60 8.93 10.63
C MET A 1 -12.69 8.27 9.60
N GLY A 2 -11.77 7.39 10.00
CA GLY A 2 -10.86 6.73 9.05
C GLY A 2 -11.59 5.67 8.21
N GLN A 3 -11.15 5.47 6.96
CA GLN A 3 -11.66 4.46 6.04
C GLN A 3 -10.54 3.47 5.67
N VAL A 4 -10.86 2.18 5.61
CA VAL A 4 -9.95 1.15 5.08
C VAL A 4 -10.25 0.99 3.60
N LEU A 5 -9.23 1.10 2.75
CA LEU A 5 -9.37 0.88 1.32
C LEU A 5 -9.21 -0.63 0.98
N PRO A 6 -10.17 -1.23 0.27
CA PRO A 6 -10.22 -2.67 -0.02
C PRO A 6 -9.09 -3.09 -0.97
N THR A 7 -8.03 -3.67 -0.42
CA THR A 7 -6.82 -4.04 -1.16
C THR A 7 -6.85 -5.53 -1.46
N HIS A 8 -6.63 -5.92 -2.71
CA HIS A 8 -6.63 -7.33 -3.10
C HIS A 8 -5.28 -7.77 -3.67
N ARG A 9 -4.92 -9.02 -3.38
CA ARG A 9 -3.83 -9.71 -4.08
C ARG A 9 -4.32 -10.24 -5.42
N SER A 10 -3.38 -10.53 -6.31
CA SER A 10 -3.66 -11.13 -7.63
C SER A 10 -4.37 -12.49 -7.55
N ALA A 11 -4.32 -13.18 -6.39
CA ALA A 11 -5.07 -14.40 -6.15
C ALA A 11 -6.58 -14.17 -5.94
N HIS A 12 -6.99 -12.94 -5.58
CA HIS A 12 -8.36 -12.58 -5.20
C HIS A 12 -9.00 -11.55 -6.13
N SER A 13 -8.20 -10.84 -6.93
CA SER A 13 -8.69 -9.85 -7.90
C SER A 13 -7.83 -9.89 -9.17
N THR A 14 -8.49 -9.74 -10.33
CA THR A 14 -7.83 -9.55 -11.63
C THR A 14 -7.03 -8.25 -11.72
N PHE A 15 -7.39 -7.26 -10.89
CA PHE A 15 -6.66 -6.01 -10.77
C PHE A 15 -5.57 -6.03 -9.69
N GLY A 16 -5.43 -7.14 -8.95
CA GLY A 16 -4.48 -7.24 -7.86
C GLY A 16 -3.03 -7.07 -8.35
N GLY A 17 -2.27 -6.23 -7.67
CA GLY A 17 -0.87 -5.96 -8.02
C GLY A 17 -0.52 -4.48 -7.99
N LEU A 18 0.37 -4.09 -8.89
CA LEU A 18 0.91 -2.74 -8.95
C LEU A 18 -0.13 -1.70 -9.39
N THR A 19 -1.02 -2.07 -10.31
CA THR A 19 -2.07 -1.22 -10.92
C THR A 19 -3.42 -1.31 -10.22
N GLN A 20 -3.49 -1.90 -9.02
CA GLN A 20 -4.77 -2.10 -8.36
C GLN A 20 -5.50 -0.77 -8.09
N PRO A 21 -6.84 -0.73 -8.16
CA PRO A 21 -7.63 0.49 -8.04
C PRO A 21 -7.39 1.28 -6.75
N VAL A 22 -7.14 0.58 -5.64
CA VAL A 22 -6.82 1.22 -4.36
C VAL A 22 -5.52 2.03 -4.40
N MET A 23 -4.53 1.63 -5.19
CA MET A 23 -3.31 2.43 -5.33
C MET A 23 -3.60 3.75 -6.02
N THR A 24 -4.46 3.73 -7.05
CA THR A 24 -4.93 4.94 -7.73
C THR A 24 -5.65 5.87 -6.76
N GLU A 25 -6.58 5.33 -5.95
CA GLU A 25 -7.28 6.11 -4.93
C GLU A 25 -6.33 6.67 -3.86
N ALA A 26 -5.36 5.88 -3.38
CA ALA A 26 -4.39 6.33 -2.39
C ALA A 26 -3.48 7.46 -2.90
N ILE A 27 -2.99 7.38 -4.16
CA ILE A 27 -2.18 8.44 -4.79
C ILE A 27 -2.98 9.74 -4.91
N ARG A 28 -4.25 9.62 -5.30
CA ARG A 28 -5.18 10.74 -5.45
C ARG A 28 -5.54 11.37 -4.10
N LEU A 29 -5.70 10.58 -3.04
CA LEU A 29 -5.92 11.09 -1.68
C LEU A 29 -4.74 11.92 -1.18
N LEU A 30 -3.51 11.60 -1.60
CA LEU A 30 -2.30 12.38 -1.31
C LEU A 30 -2.16 13.63 -2.20
N SER A 31 -3.15 13.91 -3.05
CA SER A 31 -3.13 15.01 -4.02
C SER A 31 -4.39 15.88 -3.90
N LYS A 32 -4.36 17.05 -4.54
CA LYS A 32 -5.51 17.95 -4.62
C LYS A 32 -6.52 17.45 -5.66
N GLY A 33 -7.70 17.05 -5.21
CA GLY A 33 -8.83 16.61 -6.03
C GLY A 33 -9.87 17.70 -6.31
N PRO A 34 -11.12 17.32 -6.66
CA PRO A 34 -11.67 15.95 -6.71
C PRO A 34 -11.22 15.18 -7.96
N PHE A 35 -11.34 13.85 -7.92
CA PHE A 35 -11.00 12.96 -9.04
C PHE A 35 -12.20 12.11 -9.48
N PRO A 36 -12.42 11.94 -10.80
CA PRO A 36 -13.47 11.06 -11.29
C PRO A 36 -13.08 9.58 -11.16
N VAL A 37 -14.09 8.71 -11.06
CA VAL A 37 -13.91 7.26 -10.90
C VAL A 37 -13.78 6.50 -12.23
N ASP A 38 -13.62 7.21 -13.35
CA ASP A 38 -13.81 6.65 -14.70
C ASP A 38 -12.94 5.42 -15.01
N HIS A 39 -11.71 5.38 -14.49
CA HIS A 39 -10.76 4.31 -14.82
C HIS A 39 -11.06 2.98 -14.12
N HIS A 40 -11.71 3.00 -12.95
CA HIS A 40 -12.08 1.79 -12.19
C HIS A 40 -13.54 1.84 -11.76
N ARG A 41 -14.40 2.38 -12.61
CA ARG A 41 -15.81 2.59 -12.32
C ARG A 41 -16.50 1.25 -12.06
N ALA A 42 -17.26 1.16 -10.95
CA ALA A 42 -18.10 -0.01 -10.70
C ALA A 42 -19.22 -0.12 -11.75
N ALA A 43 -19.76 -1.33 -11.95
CA ALA A 43 -20.81 -1.59 -12.92
C ALA A 43 -22.01 -0.62 -12.75
N PRO A 44 -22.71 -0.21 -13.84
CA PRO A 44 -23.76 0.81 -13.78
C PRO A 44 -24.85 0.56 -12.72
N GLU A 45 -25.25 -0.69 -12.53
CA GLU A 45 -26.22 -1.12 -11.53
C GLU A 45 -25.73 -0.96 -10.08
N ARG A 46 -24.40 -0.87 -9.89
CA ARG A 46 -23.73 -0.63 -8.60
C ARG A 46 -23.31 0.82 -8.38
N GLN A 47 -23.78 1.74 -9.22
CA GLN A 47 -23.61 3.17 -8.99
C GLN A 47 -24.72 3.79 -8.14
N ARG A 48 -25.79 3.03 -7.86
CA ARG A 48 -26.96 3.50 -7.11
C ARG A 48 -27.15 2.72 -5.84
N TRP A 49 -27.64 3.40 -4.82
CA TRP A 49 -27.90 2.78 -3.53
C TRP A 49 -28.94 1.65 -3.69
N SER A 50 -28.66 0.51 -3.08
CA SER A 50 -29.61 -0.59 -2.93
C SER A 50 -29.28 -1.41 -1.69
N TRP A 51 -30.17 -2.32 -1.29
CA TRP A 51 -29.91 -3.28 -0.21
C TRP A 51 -28.64 -4.12 -0.43
N HIS A 52 -28.23 -4.31 -1.68
CA HIS A 52 -27.03 -5.07 -2.04
C HIS A 52 -25.84 -4.16 -2.43
N ASN A 53 -26.04 -2.83 -2.38
CA ASN A 53 -25.04 -1.82 -2.72
C ASN A 53 -25.20 -0.59 -1.82
N VAL A 54 -24.69 -0.69 -0.60
CA VAL A 54 -24.83 0.34 0.43
C VAL A 54 -23.67 1.33 0.45
N CYS A 55 -22.58 1.04 -0.28
CA CYS A 55 -21.35 1.83 -0.30
C CYS A 55 -21.36 2.90 -1.41
N VAL A 56 -22.49 3.59 -1.58
CA VAL A 56 -22.66 4.67 -2.56
C VAL A 56 -23.50 5.79 -1.96
N ASP A 57 -23.22 7.01 -2.39
CA ASP A 57 -23.92 8.20 -1.90
C ASP A 57 -25.33 8.27 -2.50
N PRO A 58 -26.40 8.13 -1.68
CA PRO A 58 -27.76 8.16 -2.18
C PRO A 58 -28.25 9.57 -2.53
N PHE A 59 -27.46 10.61 -2.20
CA PHE A 59 -27.84 12.02 -2.39
C PHE A 59 -27.07 12.70 -3.54
N SER A 60 -26.08 12.02 -4.12
CA SER A 60 -25.31 12.53 -5.26
C SER A 60 -25.78 11.89 -6.57
N ASP A 61 -26.03 12.71 -7.60
CA ASP A 61 -26.28 12.25 -8.97
C ASP A 61 -25.01 11.76 -9.68
N LEU A 62 -23.85 11.91 -9.04
CA LEU A 62 -22.55 11.51 -9.57
C LEU A 62 -22.29 10.03 -9.34
N SER A 63 -21.72 9.36 -10.36
CA SER A 63 -21.14 8.04 -10.18
C SER A 63 -19.87 8.14 -9.34
N VAL A 64 -19.97 7.78 -8.08
CA VAL A 64 -18.88 7.86 -7.09
C VAL A 64 -18.38 6.48 -6.65
N ALA A 65 -18.86 5.40 -7.27
CA ALA A 65 -18.48 4.04 -6.92
C ALA A 65 -17.37 3.51 -7.83
N TYR A 66 -16.32 2.95 -7.24
CA TYR A 66 -15.26 2.23 -7.95
C TYR A 66 -15.25 0.75 -7.55
N THR A 67 -14.66 -0.09 -8.40
CA THR A 67 -14.51 -1.53 -8.19
C THR A 67 -13.05 -1.90 -7.98
N THR A 68 -12.80 -2.95 -7.20
CA THR A 68 -11.47 -3.53 -6.96
C THR A 68 -11.27 -4.93 -7.49
N ASP A 69 -12.33 -5.60 -7.95
CA ASP A 69 -12.27 -6.94 -8.57
C ASP A 69 -13.14 -7.08 -9.85
N GLY A 70 -13.78 -5.99 -10.29
CA GLY A 70 -14.68 -5.94 -11.44
C GLY A 70 -16.13 -6.31 -11.10
N LYS A 71 -16.37 -6.81 -9.89
CA LYS A 71 -17.68 -7.25 -9.43
C LYS A 71 -18.18 -6.40 -8.28
N ASP A 72 -17.33 -5.96 -7.36
CA ASP A 72 -17.66 -5.19 -6.18
C ASP A 72 -17.95 -3.70 -6.45
N SER A 73 -18.29 -2.98 -5.38
CA SER A 73 -18.51 -1.54 -5.41
C SER A 73 -18.18 -0.90 -4.08
N HIS A 74 -17.35 0.14 -4.13
CA HIS A 74 -16.91 0.91 -2.98
C HIS A 74 -17.01 2.39 -3.28
N LEU A 75 -17.34 3.18 -2.26
CA LEU A 75 -17.35 4.63 -2.37
C LEU A 75 -15.93 5.12 -2.61
N ALA A 76 -15.69 5.82 -3.72
CA ALA A 76 -14.41 6.44 -4.01
C ALA A 76 -14.24 7.68 -3.14
N PRO A 77 -13.34 7.66 -2.14
CA PRO A 77 -13.17 8.82 -1.28
C PRO A 77 -12.61 10.03 -2.05
N THR A 78 -11.91 9.79 -3.17
CA THR A 78 -11.28 10.85 -3.98
C THR A 78 -12.26 11.65 -4.83
N ALA A 79 -13.51 11.17 -4.97
CA ALA A 79 -14.58 11.92 -5.62
C ALA A 79 -14.96 13.19 -4.83
N TYR A 80 -14.64 13.24 -3.54
CA TYR A 80 -14.95 14.37 -2.66
C TYR A 80 -13.72 15.24 -2.44
N SER A 81 -13.80 16.50 -2.83
CA SER A 81 -12.69 17.46 -2.72
C SER A 81 -12.20 17.67 -1.28
N CYS A 82 -13.09 17.49 -0.28
CA CYS A 82 -12.75 17.57 1.14
C CYS A 82 -11.79 16.48 1.64
N ASN A 83 -11.60 15.41 0.85
CA ASN A 83 -10.65 14.33 1.17
C ASN A 83 -9.28 14.54 0.49
N SER A 84 -9.02 15.70 -0.11
CA SER A 84 -7.71 16.01 -0.68
C SER A 84 -6.63 16.11 0.41
N ASN A 85 -5.40 15.74 0.06
CA ASN A 85 -4.24 15.75 0.97
C ASN A 85 -4.49 15.00 2.29
N SER A 86 -5.18 13.87 2.19
CA SER A 86 -5.54 13.01 3.32
C SER A 86 -4.34 12.27 3.89
N TRP A 87 -4.48 11.85 5.14
CA TRP A 87 -3.55 10.93 5.80
C TRP A 87 -3.77 9.48 5.31
N VAL A 88 -2.72 8.81 4.85
CA VAL A 88 -2.75 7.41 4.42
C VAL A 88 -1.81 6.58 5.30
N HIS A 89 -2.32 5.51 5.90
CA HIS A 89 -1.53 4.53 6.64
C HIS A 89 -1.42 3.23 5.83
N ILE A 90 -0.22 2.66 5.72
CA ILE A 90 0.05 1.48 4.90
C ILE A 90 0.93 0.47 5.63
N PHE A 91 0.61 -0.82 5.45
CA PHE A 91 1.41 -1.96 5.91
C PHE A 91 2.15 -2.58 4.71
N PRO A 92 3.39 -2.16 4.42
CA PRO A 92 4.06 -2.44 3.15
C PRO A 92 4.45 -3.91 2.92
N GLU A 93 4.55 -4.73 3.98
CA GLU A 93 4.77 -6.18 3.87
C GLU A 93 3.60 -6.90 3.19
N GLY A 94 2.39 -6.34 3.34
CA GLY A 94 1.15 -6.85 2.78
C GLY A 94 0.77 -8.24 3.26
N LYS A 95 1.30 -8.71 4.39
CA LYS A 95 0.91 -9.93 5.12
C LYS A 95 1.00 -9.66 6.62
N ILE A 96 0.29 -10.45 7.41
CA ILE A 96 0.60 -10.59 8.83
C ILE A 96 1.87 -11.44 8.92
N HIS A 97 2.89 -10.91 9.59
CA HIS A 97 4.14 -11.60 9.87
C HIS A 97 4.44 -11.46 11.37
N GLN A 98 4.54 -12.60 12.06
CA GLN A 98 4.84 -12.66 13.48
C GLN A 98 6.11 -13.49 13.65
N SER A 99 7.25 -12.82 13.77
CA SER A 99 8.56 -13.44 13.99
C SER A 99 8.98 -13.28 15.45
N PRO A 100 9.47 -14.35 16.13
CA PRO A 100 10.03 -14.24 17.48
C PRO A 100 11.17 -13.22 17.59
N ARG A 101 11.91 -13.01 16.49
CA ARG A 101 13.02 -12.05 16.39
C ARG A 101 12.56 -10.64 15.98
N LYS A 102 11.25 -10.44 15.79
CA LYS A 102 10.65 -9.19 15.31
C LYS A 102 11.32 -8.70 14.01
N THR A 103 11.54 -9.64 13.09
CA THR A 103 12.04 -9.34 11.74
C THR A 103 10.90 -8.86 10.85
N MET A 104 11.15 -7.85 10.02
CA MET A 104 10.23 -7.45 8.96
C MET A 104 10.45 -8.26 7.69
N ARG A 105 9.39 -8.63 6.98
CA ARG A 105 9.52 -9.13 5.60
C ARG A 105 9.85 -7.99 4.64
N TYR A 106 10.30 -8.32 3.43
CA TYR A 106 10.46 -7.32 2.36
C TYR A 106 9.20 -6.47 2.18
N PHE A 107 9.41 -5.21 1.78
CA PHE A 107 8.32 -4.30 1.46
C PHE A 107 7.92 -4.47 0.00
N LYS A 108 6.61 -4.52 -0.26
CA LYS A 108 6.11 -4.56 -1.63
C LYS A 108 6.43 -3.26 -2.33
N TRP A 109 7.17 -3.37 -3.43
CA TRP A 109 7.59 -2.25 -4.26
C TRP A 109 6.50 -1.33 -4.81
N GLY A 110 5.23 -1.75 -4.77
CA GLY A 110 4.09 -0.88 -5.13
C GLY A 110 3.95 0.34 -4.22
N ILE A 111 4.49 0.32 -3.00
CA ILE A 111 4.48 1.49 -2.13
C ILE A 111 5.24 2.69 -2.70
N ALA A 112 6.23 2.45 -3.57
CA ALA A 112 6.98 3.52 -4.21
C ALA A 112 6.09 4.44 -5.05
N ARG A 113 4.96 3.92 -5.55
CA ARG A 113 3.96 4.70 -6.27
C ARG A 113 3.43 5.87 -5.43
N LEU A 114 3.23 5.67 -4.12
CA LEU A 114 2.75 6.70 -3.20
C LEU A 114 3.76 7.83 -3.00
N ILE A 115 5.03 7.63 -3.36
CA ILE A 115 6.08 8.66 -3.26
C ILE A 115 6.36 9.29 -4.61
N LEU A 116 6.35 8.51 -5.70
CA LEU A 116 6.77 8.97 -7.02
C LEU A 116 5.64 9.67 -7.79
N GLU A 117 4.39 9.21 -7.64
CA GLU A 117 3.29 9.61 -8.52
C GLU A 117 2.45 10.80 -8.07
N PRO A 118 2.25 11.08 -6.76
CA PRO A 118 1.53 12.28 -6.34
C PRO A 118 2.22 13.56 -6.83
N ASN A 119 1.41 14.59 -7.10
CA ASN A 119 1.89 15.88 -7.64
C ASN A 119 2.99 16.50 -6.76
N GLU A 120 2.78 16.45 -5.44
CA GLU A 120 3.75 16.87 -4.41
C GLU A 120 4.23 15.64 -3.63
N CYS A 121 5.42 15.70 -3.02
CA CYS A 121 5.87 14.59 -2.20
C CYS A 121 5.09 14.59 -0.89
N PRO A 122 4.43 13.49 -0.51
CA PRO A 122 3.75 13.43 0.78
C PRO A 122 4.78 13.51 1.92
N ASP A 123 4.33 14.00 3.08
CA ASP A 123 5.07 13.83 4.32
C ASP A 123 5.08 12.34 4.70
N VAL A 124 6.26 11.80 5.01
CA VAL A 124 6.44 10.40 5.40
C VAL A 124 6.82 10.32 6.88
N VAL A 125 6.10 9.50 7.63
CA VAL A 125 6.38 9.21 9.05
C VAL A 125 6.51 7.69 9.21
N PRO A 126 7.72 7.15 9.42
CA PRO A 126 7.90 5.73 9.65
C PRO A 126 7.34 5.33 11.01
N MET A 127 6.74 4.14 11.07
CA MET A 127 6.12 3.61 12.28
C MET A 127 6.62 2.21 12.57
N TRP A 128 6.87 1.92 13.84
CA TRP A 128 7.18 0.58 14.34
C TRP A 128 6.09 0.15 15.32
N ILE A 129 5.53 -1.03 15.10
CA ILE A 129 4.41 -1.57 15.88
C ILE A 129 4.80 -2.95 16.40
N GLU A 130 4.67 -3.19 17.70
CA GLU A 130 5.00 -4.46 18.33
C GLU A 130 4.04 -4.79 19.49
N GLY A 131 3.93 -6.07 19.85
CA GLY A 131 3.14 -6.54 20.99
C GLY A 131 1.74 -7.04 20.62
N PHE A 132 1.22 -6.68 19.45
CA PHE A 132 -0.06 -7.20 18.95
C PHE A 132 -0.05 -8.73 18.72
N ASP A 133 1.10 -9.28 18.37
CA ASP A 133 1.37 -10.71 18.30
C ASP A 133 1.21 -11.40 19.67
N ASN A 134 1.56 -10.75 20.77
CA ASN A 134 1.35 -11.30 22.12
C ASN A 134 -0.12 -11.31 22.55
N VAL A 135 -0.89 -10.32 22.09
CA VAL A 135 -2.34 -10.22 22.34
C VAL A 135 -3.10 -11.23 21.47
N MET A 136 -2.78 -11.24 20.17
CA MET A 136 -3.52 -11.92 19.10
C MET A 136 -2.61 -12.81 18.22
N HIS A 137 -1.80 -13.70 18.82
CA HIS A 137 -0.90 -14.62 18.09
C HIS A 137 -1.59 -15.55 17.06
N GLU A 138 -1.03 -15.79 15.88
CA GLU A 138 -1.71 -16.60 14.86
C GLU A 138 -1.86 -18.08 15.21
N SER A 139 -1.05 -18.59 16.13
CA SER A 139 -1.17 -19.97 16.66
C SER A 139 -2.32 -20.20 17.65
N ARG A 140 -3.12 -19.17 17.98
CA ARG A 140 -4.22 -19.30 18.96
C ARG A 140 -5.31 -20.26 18.49
N GLU A 141 -5.70 -21.15 19.39
CA GLU A 141 -6.85 -22.04 19.25
C GLU A 141 -8.14 -21.39 19.78
N PHE A 142 -9.24 -22.15 19.80
CA PHE A 142 -10.54 -21.65 20.27
C PHE A 142 -10.51 -21.27 21.77
N PRO A 143 -11.07 -20.11 22.17
CA PRO A 143 -11.74 -19.10 21.35
C PRO A 143 -10.76 -18.08 20.71
N ARG A 144 -10.60 -18.14 19.38
CA ARG A 144 -9.64 -17.32 18.62
C ARG A 144 -9.96 -15.82 18.58
N PHE A 145 -11.21 -15.43 18.82
CA PHE A 145 -11.63 -14.03 18.79
C PHE A 145 -11.28 -13.25 20.06
N LEU A 146 -10.94 -13.95 21.15
CA LEU A 146 -10.70 -13.31 22.45
C LEU A 146 -9.22 -12.89 22.58
N PRO A 147 -8.93 -11.59 22.79
CA PRO A 147 -7.56 -11.11 23.00
C PRO A 147 -7.01 -11.56 24.37
N ARG A 148 -5.71 -11.84 24.44
CA ARG A 148 -5.03 -12.15 25.70
C ARG A 148 -4.85 -10.86 26.52
N PRO A 149 -5.41 -10.76 27.74
CA PRO A 149 -5.28 -9.57 28.58
C PRO A 149 -3.86 -9.46 29.17
N GLY A 150 -3.50 -8.25 29.63
CA GLY A 150 -2.24 -8.01 30.35
C GLY A 150 -0.98 -8.12 29.49
N LYS A 151 -1.10 -7.91 28.18
CA LYS A 151 0.03 -7.85 27.24
C LYS A 151 0.29 -6.41 26.83
N ASP A 152 1.56 -6.05 26.74
CA ASP A 152 1.98 -4.71 26.33
C ASP A 152 1.93 -4.58 24.80
N VAL A 153 1.39 -3.45 24.36
CA VAL A 153 1.37 -3.02 22.97
C VAL A 153 2.08 -1.68 22.88
N SER A 154 2.99 -1.53 21.93
CA SER A 154 3.67 -0.27 21.69
C SER A 154 3.62 0.12 20.22
N VAL A 155 3.44 1.42 20.00
CA VAL A 155 3.51 2.05 18.68
C VAL A 155 4.54 3.17 18.81
N THR A 156 5.59 3.09 17.99
CA THR A 156 6.69 4.06 17.98
C THR A 156 6.66 4.79 16.65
N PHE A 157 6.63 6.11 16.71
CA PHE A 157 6.69 6.98 15.54
C PHE A 157 8.10 7.51 15.40
N GLY A 158 8.68 7.40 14.21
CA GLY A 158 9.90 8.11 13.86
C GLY A 158 9.63 9.59 13.58
N SER A 159 10.70 10.34 13.41
CA SER A 159 10.61 11.74 12.98
C SER A 159 10.04 11.85 11.55
N LYS A 160 9.37 12.96 11.28
CA LYS A 160 8.97 13.32 9.91
C LYS A 160 10.20 13.35 9.01
N VAL A 161 10.14 12.64 7.90
CA VAL A 161 11.23 12.56 6.94
C VAL A 161 11.33 13.88 6.17
N ASP A 162 12.56 14.34 5.93
CA ASP A 162 12.80 15.40 4.94
C ASP A 162 12.61 14.81 3.54
N SER A 163 11.38 14.95 3.03
CA SER A 163 10.96 14.34 1.77
C SER A 163 11.80 14.80 0.58
N ASP A 164 12.25 16.05 0.55
CA ASP A 164 13.05 16.59 -0.54
C ASP A 164 14.48 16.03 -0.49
N ALA A 165 15.10 16.01 0.69
CA ALA A 165 16.43 15.44 0.85
C ALA A 165 16.47 13.94 0.57
N VAL A 166 15.44 13.19 1.01
CA VAL A 166 15.43 11.72 0.90
C VAL A 166 14.93 11.24 -0.46
N PHE A 167 13.87 11.85 -1.00
CA PHE A 167 13.17 11.40 -2.20
C PHE A 167 13.26 12.33 -3.41
N GLY A 168 13.80 13.55 -3.27
CA GLY A 168 13.83 14.57 -4.33
C GLY A 168 14.54 14.11 -5.61
N GLU A 169 15.69 13.46 -5.49
CA GLU A 169 16.42 12.94 -6.66
C GLU A 169 15.62 11.85 -7.40
N MET A 170 15.05 10.89 -6.66
CA MET A 170 14.26 9.81 -7.24
C MET A 170 12.99 10.34 -7.90
N ARG A 171 12.32 11.34 -7.29
CA ARG A 171 11.19 12.03 -7.91
C ARG A 171 11.60 12.77 -9.18
N SER A 172 12.75 13.44 -9.19
CA SER A 172 13.28 14.10 -10.39
C SER A 172 13.54 13.10 -11.53
N ARG A 173 14.13 11.95 -11.21
CA ARG A 173 14.34 10.84 -12.17
C ARG A 173 13.01 10.30 -12.70
N TRP A 174 12.02 10.10 -11.83
CA TRP A 174 10.68 9.69 -12.22
C TRP A 174 10.02 10.68 -13.18
N GLN A 175 10.07 11.99 -12.89
CA GLN A 175 9.48 13.00 -13.77
C GLN A 175 10.15 13.04 -15.15
N LYS A 176 11.49 12.91 -15.21
CA LYS A 176 12.22 12.80 -16.49
C LYS A 176 11.83 11.55 -17.27
N LEU A 177 11.71 10.41 -16.59
CA LEU A 177 11.28 9.15 -17.17
C LEU A 177 9.86 9.25 -17.73
N LYS A 178 8.92 9.77 -16.92
CA LYS A 178 7.53 10.00 -17.31
C LYS A 178 7.43 10.90 -18.54
N ALA A 179 8.10 12.07 -18.53
CA ALA A 179 8.11 12.98 -19.66
C ALA A 179 8.70 12.35 -20.94
N ARG A 180 9.72 11.50 -20.80
CA ARG A 180 10.29 10.75 -21.95
C ARG A 180 9.28 9.76 -22.52
N VAL A 181 8.58 9.00 -21.68
CA VAL A 181 7.57 8.03 -22.12
C VAL A 181 6.39 8.75 -22.77
N GLU A 182 5.86 9.81 -22.15
CA GLU A 182 4.75 10.60 -22.71
C GLU A 182 5.09 11.24 -24.06
N LYS A 183 6.37 11.60 -24.28
CA LYS A 183 6.83 12.10 -25.59
C LYS A 183 6.89 11.00 -26.65
N ALA A 184 7.26 9.79 -26.27
CA ALA A 184 7.37 8.66 -27.18
C ALA A 184 6.00 8.02 -27.50
N TYR A 185 5.09 8.03 -26.52
CA TYR A 185 3.78 7.39 -26.58
C TYR A 185 2.70 8.39 -26.17
N PRO A 186 2.06 9.10 -27.14
CA PRO A 186 1.06 10.12 -26.85
C PRO A 186 -0.10 9.62 -25.99
N ASP A 187 -0.52 8.37 -26.15
CA ASP A 187 -1.61 7.75 -25.37
C ASP A 187 -1.30 7.67 -23.87
N SER A 188 -0.02 7.73 -23.47
CA SER A 188 0.38 7.77 -22.06
C SER A 188 0.16 9.13 -21.40
N ARG A 189 -0.03 10.21 -22.19
CA ARG A 189 -0.09 11.58 -21.70
C ARG A 189 -1.42 11.93 -21.02
N ASP A 190 -2.53 11.39 -21.55
CA ASP A 190 -3.88 11.77 -21.12
C ASP A 190 -4.43 10.83 -20.02
N LEU A 191 -3.56 10.02 -19.42
CA LEU A 191 -3.95 9.11 -18.35
C LEU A 191 -4.26 9.88 -17.05
N PRO A 192 -5.33 9.51 -16.33
CA PRO A 192 -5.66 10.12 -15.04
C PRO A 192 -4.55 9.95 -14.00
N LEU A 193 -4.48 10.86 -13.03
CA LEU A 193 -3.53 10.75 -11.91
C LEU A 193 -3.68 9.39 -11.19
N GLY A 194 -2.55 8.72 -10.97
CA GLY A 194 -2.48 7.39 -10.37
C GLY A 194 -2.76 6.23 -11.33
N VAL A 195 -2.98 6.50 -12.63
CA VAL A 195 -3.05 5.49 -13.69
C VAL A 195 -1.73 5.50 -14.46
N LEU A 196 -1.18 4.32 -14.70
CA LEU A 196 0.10 4.15 -15.42
C LEU A 196 -0.15 3.50 -16.77
N SER A 197 0.64 3.90 -17.78
CA SER A 197 0.70 3.19 -19.05
C SER A 197 1.50 1.90 -18.92
N ASP A 198 1.31 0.97 -19.85
CA ASP A 198 2.04 -0.30 -19.89
C ASP A 198 3.55 -0.08 -20.05
N GLU A 199 3.96 0.99 -20.74
CA GLU A 199 5.35 1.37 -20.90
C GLU A 199 5.96 1.75 -19.55
N LEU A 200 5.32 2.65 -18.78
CA LEU A 200 5.81 3.01 -17.44
C LEU A 200 5.70 1.87 -16.43
N LEU A 201 4.76 0.95 -16.64
CA LEU A 201 4.59 -0.20 -15.76
C LEU A 201 5.78 -1.16 -15.89
N ASN A 202 6.17 -1.47 -17.13
CA ASN A 202 7.16 -2.50 -17.46
C ASN A 202 8.57 -1.96 -17.77
N ASP A 203 8.74 -0.64 -17.83
CA ASP A 203 10.03 -0.01 -18.07
C ASP A 203 11.05 -0.40 -16.98
N LYS A 204 12.25 -0.78 -17.42
CA LYS A 204 13.30 -1.28 -16.52
C LYS A 204 13.80 -0.18 -15.57
N GLU A 205 13.90 1.06 -16.03
CA GLU A 205 14.32 2.18 -15.21
C GLU A 205 13.25 2.51 -14.16
N ALA A 206 11.97 2.45 -14.51
CA ALA A 206 10.86 2.58 -13.57
C ALA A 206 10.88 1.48 -12.50
N VAL A 207 11.16 0.23 -12.89
CA VAL A 207 11.25 -0.91 -11.99
C VAL A 207 12.37 -0.71 -10.96
N GLU A 208 13.57 -0.36 -11.41
CA GLU A 208 14.71 -0.14 -10.51
C GLU A 208 14.48 1.06 -9.59
N LEU A 209 13.90 2.15 -10.11
CA LEU A 209 13.56 3.31 -9.31
C LEU A 209 12.56 2.98 -8.19
N ARG A 210 11.54 2.15 -8.48
CA ARG A 210 10.58 1.69 -7.46
C ARG A 210 11.25 0.84 -6.38
N LYS A 211 12.19 -0.04 -6.77
CA LYS A 211 12.97 -0.84 -5.80
C LYS A 211 13.80 0.06 -4.88
N GLU A 212 14.47 1.06 -5.44
CA GLU A 212 15.29 2.02 -4.69
C GLU A 212 14.47 2.80 -3.66
N VAL A 213 13.34 3.37 -4.08
CA VAL A 213 12.41 4.08 -3.18
C VAL A 213 11.90 3.15 -2.06
N THR A 214 11.54 1.92 -2.41
CA THR A 214 11.02 0.93 -1.46
C THR A 214 12.06 0.55 -0.42
N LEU A 215 13.32 0.36 -0.84
CA LEU A 215 14.43 0.09 0.07
C LEU A 215 14.67 1.26 1.03
N LYS A 216 14.62 2.51 0.54
CA LYS A 216 14.71 3.70 1.40
C LYS A 216 13.58 3.75 2.42
N ILE A 217 12.34 3.50 2.02
CA ILE A 217 11.20 3.44 2.96
C ILE A 217 11.40 2.35 4.01
N ARG A 218 11.88 1.16 3.61
CA ARG A 218 12.20 0.09 4.57
C ARG A 218 13.26 0.53 5.56
N ASN A 219 14.33 1.16 5.10
CA ASN A 219 15.42 1.62 5.96
C ASN A 219 14.95 2.65 6.99
N LEU A 220 14.03 3.54 6.61
CA LEU A 220 13.42 4.49 7.55
C LEU A 220 12.64 3.78 8.68
N VAL A 221 11.98 2.66 8.39
CA VAL A 221 11.32 1.85 9.44
C VAL A 221 12.35 1.09 10.27
N LEU A 222 13.45 0.61 9.66
CA LEU A 222 14.57 0.00 10.39
C LEU A 222 15.25 0.99 11.35
N ASP A 223 15.30 2.28 11.03
CA ASP A 223 15.80 3.31 11.96
C ASP A 223 14.92 3.41 13.22
N VAL A 224 13.60 3.39 13.06
CA VAL A 224 12.66 3.39 14.21
C VAL A 224 12.79 2.08 15.01
N ARG A 225 13.02 0.97 14.33
CA ARG A 225 13.29 -0.32 14.98
C ARG A 225 14.58 -0.26 15.81
N ARG A 226 15.65 0.34 15.28
CA ARG A 226 16.92 0.56 16.01
C ARG A 226 16.73 1.48 17.22
N SER A 227 15.93 2.54 17.11
CA SER A 227 15.68 3.43 18.25
C SER A 227 14.94 2.74 19.41
N ARG A 228 14.34 1.57 19.17
CA ARG A 228 13.74 0.70 20.19
C ARG A 228 14.71 -0.29 20.82
N GLY A 229 15.98 -0.27 20.44
CA GLY A 229 17.01 -1.17 20.97
C GLY A 229 16.95 -2.59 20.40
N LEU A 230 16.26 -2.80 19.28
CA LEU A 230 16.21 -4.09 18.59
C LEU A 230 17.49 -4.28 17.73
N PRO A 231 18.07 -5.50 17.68
CA PRO A 231 19.32 -5.77 16.96
C PRO A 231 19.11 -5.71 15.46
N ASP A 232 20.07 -5.22 14.68
CA ASP A 232 19.93 -5.15 13.21
C ASP A 232 19.51 -6.48 12.58
N GLU A 233 18.68 -6.40 11.55
CA GLU A 233 18.22 -7.56 10.79
C GLU A 233 19.29 -8.01 9.78
N ASP A 234 19.27 -9.28 9.38
CA ASP A 234 20.03 -9.72 8.22
C ASP A 234 19.50 -8.95 6.99
N PRO A 235 20.35 -8.26 6.20
CA PRO A 235 19.92 -7.57 4.99
C PRO A 235 19.10 -8.43 4.02
N LYS A 236 19.29 -9.76 4.04
CA LYS A 236 18.53 -10.72 3.24
C LYS A 236 17.04 -10.73 3.56
N GLU A 237 16.64 -10.42 4.79
CA GLU A 237 15.23 -10.35 5.20
C GLU A 237 14.43 -9.33 4.37
N GLY A 238 15.12 -8.32 3.83
CA GLY A 238 14.55 -7.31 2.94
C GLY A 238 14.39 -7.74 1.48
N LEU A 239 14.91 -8.90 1.07
CA LEU A 239 14.88 -9.39 -0.31
C LEU A 239 13.74 -10.37 -0.53
N VAL A 240 13.08 -10.29 -1.68
CA VAL A 240 11.99 -11.22 -2.04
C VAL A 240 12.49 -12.66 -2.13
N ASP A 241 13.68 -12.85 -2.67
CA ASP A 241 14.27 -14.17 -2.95
C ASP A 241 14.44 -15.01 -1.68
N THR A 242 14.82 -14.38 -0.56
CA THR A 242 14.95 -15.05 0.74
C THR A 242 13.65 -15.72 1.18
N TRP A 243 12.51 -15.06 0.96
CA TRP A 243 11.19 -15.61 1.31
C TRP A 243 10.65 -16.59 0.27
N LEU A 244 11.18 -16.59 -0.96
CA LEU A 244 10.86 -17.62 -1.96
C LEU A 244 11.58 -18.94 -1.64
N GLU A 245 12.82 -18.86 -1.15
CA GLU A 245 13.62 -20.03 -0.73
C GLU A 245 13.00 -20.78 0.45
N GLU A 246 12.28 -20.10 1.34
CA GLU A 246 11.61 -20.71 2.51
C GLU A 246 10.51 -21.72 2.13
N GLY A 247 9.97 -21.62 0.91
CA GLY A 247 9.14 -22.63 0.27
C GLY A 247 7.72 -22.16 -0.11
N ALA A 248 6.95 -23.08 -0.71
CA ALA A 248 5.62 -22.77 -1.26
C ALA A 248 4.50 -22.56 -0.21
N LYS A 249 4.80 -22.75 1.08
CA LYS A 249 3.81 -22.62 2.15
C LYS A 249 3.41 -21.15 2.30
N ARG A 250 2.14 -20.84 2.02
CA ARG A 250 1.66 -19.44 1.97
C ARG A 250 1.29 -18.85 3.33
N GLU A 251 0.88 -19.72 4.27
CA GLU A 251 0.36 -19.34 5.59
C GLU A 251 0.69 -20.39 6.66
N GLY A 252 0.60 -19.99 7.93
CA GLY A 252 0.84 -20.78 9.11
C GLY A 252 2.27 -20.64 9.63
N HIS A 253 2.71 -21.64 10.39
CA HIS A 253 4.05 -21.71 10.96
C HIS A 253 5.12 -22.00 9.90
N MET A 254 6.20 -21.22 9.90
CA MET A 254 7.29 -21.26 8.93
C MET A 254 8.57 -21.88 9.53
N LYS A 255 9.58 -22.13 8.69
CA LYS A 255 10.83 -22.80 9.10
C LYS A 255 11.71 -21.94 9.99
N ASP A 256 11.59 -20.62 9.88
CA ASP A 256 12.26 -19.60 10.70
C ASP A 256 11.53 -19.33 12.03
N ASP A 257 10.53 -20.17 12.36
CA ASP A 257 9.64 -20.05 13.51
C ASP A 257 8.66 -18.85 13.45
N SER A 258 8.62 -18.14 12.31
CA SER A 258 7.62 -17.11 12.09
C SER A 258 6.23 -17.69 11.80
N TRP A 259 5.21 -16.89 12.05
CA TRP A 259 3.84 -17.16 11.60
C TRP A 259 3.43 -16.13 10.56
N VAL A 260 2.95 -16.63 9.42
CA VAL A 260 2.51 -15.80 8.30
C VAL A 260 1.04 -16.06 8.01
N ARG A 261 0.28 -15.00 7.72
CA ARG A 261 -1.10 -15.11 7.25
C ARG A 261 -1.41 -14.05 6.20
N ASP A 262 -2.25 -14.40 5.23
CA ASP A 262 -2.78 -13.44 4.28
C ASP A 262 -3.86 -12.57 4.94
N ILE A 263 -3.97 -11.32 4.46
CA ILE A 263 -4.89 -10.30 5.01
C ILE A 263 -6.21 -10.35 4.26
#